data_AF-A0A439CRN9-F1
#
_entry.id   AF-A0A439CRN9-F1
#
_cell.length_a   1.000
_cell.length_b   1.000
_cell.length_c   1.000
_cell.angle_alpha   90.00
_cell.angle_beta   90.00
_cell.angle_gamma   90.00
#
_symmetry.space_group_name_H-M   'P 1'
#
loop_
_entity.id
_entity.type
_entity.pdbx_description
1 polymer ?
#
loop_
_entity_poly.entity_id
_entity_poly.type
_entity_poly.pdbx_seq_one_letter_code
_entity_poly.pdbx_strand_id
1 'polypeptide(L)'
;MPMPRSLSEHPTPAQAYELGVVYAAILRHVFTHPEFHYLEPPTAAISKIDHERTPRGLFFTADFIQNTYIKNVLPFLPAGATRKCKELGNAWAYADATYQWEWTWDAEAGAMKDANGNVVEFPRLSASQLTDNITDLTTRNFFAKKLILENETDLKAKIMLGNRTIDFGEDARAAARKLD
;
A
#
# COMPACT_ATOMS: atom_id res chain seq x y z
N MET A 1 -6.29 11.26 9.41
CA MET A 1 -6.88 10.06 8.79
C MET A 1 -7.15 10.31 7.32
N PRO A 2 -6.48 9.58 6.41
CA PRO A 2 -6.76 9.61 4.98
C PRO A 2 -8.08 8.89 4.61
N MET A 3 -8.94 8.61 5.59
CA MET A 3 -10.28 8.03 5.39
C MET A 3 -11.36 9.13 5.47
N PRO A 4 -12.48 8.95 4.76
CA PRO A 4 -13.63 9.84 4.87
C PRO A 4 -14.25 9.80 6.28
N ARG A 5 -14.97 10.86 6.66
CA ARG A 5 -15.60 10.99 7.99
C ARG A 5 -16.81 10.08 8.16
N SER A 6 -17.43 9.68 7.05
CA SER A 6 -18.56 8.75 6.99
C SER A 6 -18.23 7.55 6.10
N LEU A 7 -18.75 6.38 6.45
CA LEU A 7 -18.63 5.14 5.65
C LEU A 7 -19.35 5.23 4.29
N SER A 8 -20.25 6.21 4.14
CA SER A 8 -21.01 6.47 2.91
C SER A 8 -20.43 7.59 2.04
N GLU A 9 -19.34 8.23 2.48
CA GLU A 9 -18.73 9.35 1.77
C GLU A 9 -17.53 8.87 0.96
N HIS A 10 -17.44 9.32 -0.30
CA HIS A 10 -16.27 9.05 -1.13
C HIS A 10 -15.04 9.78 -0.57
N PRO A 11 -13.86 9.12 -0.49
CA PRO A 11 -12.64 9.86 -0.19
C PRO A 11 -12.42 10.96 -1.23
N THR A 12 -11.97 12.11 -0.76
CA THR A 12 -11.46 13.15 -1.68
C THR A 12 -10.26 12.61 -2.46
N PRO A 13 -9.93 13.16 -3.64
CA PRO A 13 -8.74 12.76 -4.38
C PRO A 13 -7.46 12.79 -3.54
N ALA A 14 -7.31 13.80 -2.68
CA ALA A 14 -6.18 13.91 -1.77
C ALA A 14 -6.12 12.77 -0.74
N GLN A 15 -7.26 12.42 -0.14
CA GLN A 15 -7.35 11.29 0.79
C GLN A 15 -7.04 9.95 0.12
N ALA A 16 -7.63 9.70 -1.05
CA ALA A 16 -7.37 8.49 -1.82
C ALA A 16 -5.89 8.38 -2.23
N TYR A 17 -5.31 9.49 -2.70
CA TYR A 17 -3.89 9.57 -3.04
C TYR A 17 -3.01 9.30 -1.81
N GLU A 18 -3.23 10.00 -0.70
CA GLU A 18 -2.45 9.84 0.53
C GLU A 18 -2.51 8.39 1.05
N LEU A 19 -3.70 7.80 1.08
CA LEU A 19 -3.88 6.41 1.46
C LEU A 19 -3.10 5.46 0.54
N GLY A 20 -3.13 5.73 -0.76
CA GLY A 20 -2.35 4.99 -1.74
C GLY A 20 -0.84 5.10 -1.51
N VAL A 21 -0.35 6.29 -1.20
CA VAL A 21 1.07 6.53 -0.90
C VAL A 21 1.50 5.82 0.37
N VAL A 22 0.66 5.81 1.41
CA VAL A 22 0.93 5.09 2.65
C VAL A 22 1.08 3.59 2.41
N TYR A 23 0.12 2.97 1.70
CA TYR A 23 0.19 1.55 1.39
C TYR A 23 1.37 1.20 0.48
N ALA A 24 1.63 2.01 -0.54
CA ALA A 24 2.80 1.85 -1.40
C ALA A 24 4.08 1.90 -0.57
N ALA A 25 4.24 2.88 0.32
CA ALA A 25 5.40 2.99 1.20
C ALA A 25 5.59 1.76 2.10
N ILE A 26 4.53 1.30 2.77
CA ILE A 26 4.58 0.08 3.60
C ILE A 26 5.06 -1.12 2.76
N LEU A 27 4.45 -1.34 1.60
CA LEU A 27 4.79 -2.45 0.71
C LEU A 27 6.23 -2.35 0.21
N ARG A 28 6.73 -1.15 -0.08
CA ARG A 28 8.13 -0.95 -0.46
C ARG A 28 9.06 -1.51 0.60
N HIS A 29 8.88 -1.12 1.86
CA HIS A 29 9.74 -1.60 2.95
C HIS A 29 9.59 -3.09 3.24
N VAL A 30 8.37 -3.63 3.17
CA VAL A 30 8.12 -5.05 3.43
C VAL A 30 8.76 -5.92 2.35
N PHE A 31 8.63 -5.56 1.07
CA PHE A 31 9.22 -6.31 -0.04
C PHE A 31 10.74 -6.14 -0.15
N THR A 32 11.31 -5.03 0.34
CA THR A 32 12.76 -4.85 0.41
C THR A 32 13.37 -5.31 1.73
N HIS A 33 12.60 -5.98 2.59
CA HIS A 33 13.11 -6.48 3.86
C HIS A 33 14.25 -7.50 3.62
N PRO A 34 15.34 -7.49 4.40
CA PRO A 34 16.52 -8.35 4.13
C PRO A 34 16.23 -9.87 4.11
N GLU A 35 15.23 -10.32 4.87
CA GLU A 35 14.76 -11.72 4.87
C GLU A 35 13.68 -12.01 3.81
N PHE A 36 13.31 -11.03 2.97
CA PHE A 36 12.39 -11.24 1.86
C PHE A 36 13.18 -11.73 0.64
N HIS A 37 12.93 -12.97 0.21
CA HIS A 37 13.72 -13.61 -0.81
C HIS A 37 12.94 -13.78 -2.12
N TYR A 38 13.66 -13.64 -3.23
CA TYR A 38 13.15 -13.77 -4.58
C TYR A 38 13.91 -14.87 -5.32
N LEU A 39 13.22 -15.61 -6.18
CA LEU A 39 13.81 -16.67 -7.03
C LEU A 39 14.75 -16.08 -8.09
N GLU A 40 14.48 -14.85 -8.51
CA GLU A 40 15.28 -14.06 -9.43
C GLU A 40 15.24 -12.59 -8.98
N PRO A 41 16.27 -11.76 -9.32
CA PRO A 41 16.24 -10.34 -8.98
C PRO A 41 14.95 -9.68 -9.46
N PRO A 42 14.17 -9.05 -8.56
CA PRO A 42 12.88 -8.50 -8.94
C PRO A 42 13.04 -7.23 -9.80
N THR A 43 12.07 -7.00 -10.68
CA THR A 43 12.00 -5.85 -11.58
C THR A 43 10.66 -5.15 -11.43
N ALA A 44 10.50 -3.97 -12.04
CA ALA A 44 9.23 -3.27 -12.06
C ALA A 44 8.07 -4.14 -12.58
N ALA A 45 8.33 -5.03 -13.54
CA ALA A 45 7.34 -5.88 -14.17
C ALA A 45 7.12 -7.22 -13.46
N ILE A 46 8.20 -7.84 -12.96
CA ILE A 46 8.20 -9.23 -12.49
C ILE A 46 8.85 -9.31 -11.11
N SER A 47 8.20 -10.02 -10.19
CA SER A 47 8.69 -10.28 -8.84
C SER A 47 8.28 -11.69 -8.43
N LYS A 48 9.18 -12.67 -8.56
CA LYS A 48 8.93 -14.08 -8.20
C LYS A 48 9.49 -14.37 -6.82
N ILE A 49 8.61 -14.56 -5.85
CA ILE A 49 8.97 -14.76 -4.44
C ILE A 49 9.50 -16.18 -4.24
N ASP A 50 10.58 -16.31 -3.47
CA ASP A 50 11.06 -17.59 -2.96
C ASP A 50 10.33 -17.92 -1.65
N HIS A 51 9.31 -18.77 -1.75
CA HIS A 51 8.47 -19.16 -0.62
C HIS A 51 9.16 -20.12 0.36
N GLU A 52 10.25 -20.77 -0.05
CA GLU A 52 10.98 -21.70 0.81
C GLU A 52 11.91 -20.93 1.75
N ARG A 53 12.55 -19.86 1.24
CA ARG A 53 13.49 -19.05 2.00
C ARG A 53 12.83 -17.90 2.75
N THR A 54 11.77 -17.31 2.20
CA THR A 54 11.09 -16.17 2.86
C THR A 54 10.35 -16.64 4.11
N PRO A 55 10.57 -16.03 5.29
CA PRO A 55 9.81 -16.36 6.50
C PRO A 55 8.30 -16.22 6.25
N ARG A 56 7.53 -17.25 6.63
CA ARG A 56 6.08 -17.29 6.38
C ARG A 56 5.34 -16.05 6.91
N GLY A 57 5.69 -15.59 8.11
CA GLY A 57 5.10 -14.38 8.70
C GLY A 57 5.35 -13.13 7.87
N LEU A 58 6.55 -12.99 7.30
CA LEU A 58 6.92 -11.89 6.42
C LEU A 58 6.13 -11.95 5.10
N PHE A 59 6.07 -13.14 4.49
CA PHE A 59 5.28 -13.37 3.28
C PHE A 59 3.79 -13.06 3.50
N PHE A 60 3.16 -13.60 4.55
CA PHE A 60 1.75 -13.37 4.82
C PHE A 60 1.43 -11.91 5.16
N THR A 61 2.36 -11.21 5.81
CA THR A 61 2.21 -9.77 6.04
C THR A 61 2.21 -9.00 4.72
N ALA A 62 3.17 -9.30 3.83
CA ALA A 62 3.22 -8.68 2.51
C ALA A 62 1.98 -8.98 1.67
N ASP A 63 1.54 -10.23 1.62
CA ASP A 63 0.35 -10.66 0.91
C ASP A 63 -0.92 -10.00 1.47
N PHE A 64 -1.06 -9.92 2.79
CA PHE A 64 -2.20 -9.24 3.43
C PHE A 64 -2.26 -7.75 3.06
N ILE A 65 -1.13 -7.03 3.18
CA ILE A 65 -1.06 -5.61 2.86
C ILE A 65 -1.27 -5.38 1.36
N GLN A 66 -0.69 -6.23 0.50
CA GLN A 66 -0.83 -6.11 -0.95
C GLN A 66 -2.26 -6.37 -1.39
N ASN A 67 -2.90 -7.41 -0.86
CA ASN A 67 -4.30 -7.70 -1.13
C ASN A 67 -5.21 -6.56 -0.67
N THR A 68 -4.91 -5.96 0.50
CA THR A 68 -5.64 -4.78 0.98
C THR A 68 -5.45 -3.59 0.05
N TYR A 69 -4.22 -3.31 -0.37
CA TYR A 69 -3.94 -2.24 -1.33
C TYR A 69 -4.71 -2.43 -2.63
N ILE A 70 -4.63 -3.63 -3.22
CA ILE A 70 -5.28 -3.95 -4.50
C ILE A 70 -6.80 -3.91 -4.41
N LYS A 71 -7.39 -4.52 -3.38
CA LYS A 71 -8.84 -4.71 -3.31
C LYS A 71 -9.57 -3.51 -2.73
N ASN A 72 -8.94 -2.78 -1.81
CA ASN A 72 -9.64 -1.77 -1.01
C ASN A 72 -9.13 -0.35 -1.26
N VAL A 73 -7.90 -0.16 -1.75
CA VAL A 73 -7.32 1.18 -1.97
C VAL A 73 -7.26 1.54 -3.45
N LEU A 74 -6.74 0.64 -4.31
CA LEU A 74 -6.67 0.89 -5.75
C LEU A 74 -8.01 1.24 -6.42
N PRO A 75 -9.17 0.74 -5.99
CA PRO A 75 -10.44 1.16 -6.58
C PRO A 75 -10.75 2.66 -6.43
N PHE A 76 -10.10 3.35 -5.49
CA PHE A 76 -10.23 4.80 -5.32
C PHE A 76 -9.20 5.59 -6.14
N LEU A 77 -8.27 4.93 -6.82
CA LEU A 77 -7.21 5.57 -7.60
C LEU A 77 -7.49 5.45 -9.11
N PRO A 78 -7.03 6.41 -9.93
CA PRO A 78 -7.16 6.29 -11.37
C PRO A 78 -6.48 5.03 -11.91
N ALA A 79 -7.08 4.44 -12.96
CA ALA A 79 -6.58 3.20 -13.54
C ALA A 79 -5.12 3.36 -14.03
N GLY A 80 -4.22 2.49 -13.57
CA GLY A 80 -2.80 2.57 -13.90
C GLY A 80 -1.97 3.48 -12.99
N ALA A 81 -2.55 4.08 -11.95
CA ALA A 81 -1.81 4.96 -11.04
C ALA A 81 -0.53 4.32 -10.45
N THR A 82 -0.55 3.02 -10.14
CA THR A 82 0.62 2.26 -9.64
C THR A 82 1.74 2.05 -10.66
N ARG A 83 1.47 2.31 -11.94
CA ARG A 83 2.44 2.21 -13.04
C ARG A 83 2.91 3.57 -13.53
N LYS A 84 2.12 4.62 -13.28
CA LYS A 84 2.29 5.94 -13.87
C LYS A 84 2.71 7.01 -12.88
N CYS A 85 2.36 6.86 -11.59
CA CYS A 85 2.74 7.77 -10.52
C CYS A 85 3.78 7.11 -9.60
N LYS A 86 4.91 7.78 -9.40
CA LYS A 86 6.06 7.25 -8.67
C LYS A 86 5.71 6.88 -7.23
N GLU A 87 5.01 7.76 -6.54
CA GLU A 87 4.71 7.61 -5.12
C GLU A 87 3.79 6.41 -4.85
N LEU A 88 2.96 6.04 -5.83
CA LEU A 88 2.05 4.89 -5.82
C LEU A 88 2.67 3.63 -6.43
N GLY A 89 3.90 3.73 -6.93
CA GLY A 89 4.63 2.65 -7.57
C GLY A 89 5.05 1.54 -6.61
N ASN A 90 5.20 0.34 -7.15
CA ASN A 90 5.81 -0.78 -6.43
C ASN A 90 7.30 -0.51 -6.13
N ALA A 91 7.89 -1.31 -5.23
CA ALA A 91 9.27 -1.16 -4.76
C ALA A 91 10.30 -1.06 -5.89
N TRP A 92 10.14 -1.90 -6.91
CA TRP A 92 11.12 -2.08 -7.96
C TRP A 92 11.05 -0.96 -9.00
N ALA A 93 9.84 -0.56 -9.40
CA ALA A 93 9.64 0.63 -10.22
C ALA A 93 10.13 1.89 -9.50
N TYR A 94 9.81 2.03 -8.21
CA TYR A 94 10.21 3.18 -7.39
C TYR A 94 11.73 3.36 -7.30
N ALA A 95 12.47 2.24 -7.14
CA ALA A 95 13.92 2.23 -7.03
C ALA A 95 14.65 2.32 -8.39
N ASP A 96 13.96 2.02 -9.50
CA ASP A 96 14.54 2.09 -10.83
C ASP A 96 14.64 3.56 -11.30
N ALA A 97 15.88 4.06 -11.36
CA ALA A 97 16.19 5.42 -11.81
C ALA A 97 15.83 5.69 -13.28
N THR A 98 15.66 4.64 -14.08
CA THR A 98 15.32 4.73 -15.51
C THR A 98 13.83 4.61 -15.80
N TYR A 99 13.03 4.25 -14.77
CA TYR A 99 11.59 4.10 -14.91
C TYR A 99 10.93 5.44 -15.24
N GLN A 100 10.17 5.46 -16.33
CA GLN A 100 9.49 6.66 -16.82
C GLN A 100 8.12 6.79 -16.15
N TRP A 101 7.96 7.84 -15.36
CA TRP A 101 6.69 8.17 -14.71
C TRP A 101 5.91 9.16 -15.57
N GLU A 102 4.64 8.88 -15.79
CA GLU A 102 3.78 9.69 -16.64
C GLU A 102 2.96 10.71 -15.84
N TRP A 103 2.71 10.43 -14.56
CA TRP A 103 1.77 11.18 -13.72
C TRP A 103 2.44 11.72 -12.46
N THR A 104 2.00 12.89 -12.04
CA THR A 104 2.47 13.57 -10.82
C THR A 104 1.31 14.10 -10.01
N TRP A 105 1.47 14.14 -8.69
CA TRP A 105 0.49 14.75 -7.80
C TRP A 105 0.77 16.25 -7.64
N ASP A 106 -0.21 17.08 -7.96
CA ASP A 106 -0.20 18.51 -7.69
C ASP A 106 -0.87 18.75 -6.33
N ALA A 107 -0.05 19.03 -5.31
CA ALA A 107 -0.52 19.24 -3.95
C ALA A 107 -1.31 20.55 -3.78
N GLU A 108 -1.03 21.59 -4.58
CA GLU A 108 -1.73 22.87 -4.52
C GLU A 108 -3.13 22.74 -5.15
N ALA A 109 -3.22 22.05 -6.28
CA ALA A 109 -4.49 21.78 -6.96
C ALA A 109 -5.29 20.63 -6.33
N GLY A 110 -4.66 19.81 -5.48
CA GLY A 110 -5.26 18.59 -4.93
C GLY A 110 -5.66 17.60 -6.03
N ALA A 111 -4.85 17.49 -7.08
CA ALA A 111 -5.18 16.75 -8.29
C ALA A 111 -3.98 15.97 -8.85
N MET A 112 -4.27 14.82 -9.48
CA MET A 112 -3.28 14.09 -10.27
C MET A 112 -3.22 14.70 -11.67
N LYS A 113 -2.01 14.92 -12.20
CA LYS A 113 -1.77 15.46 -13.54
C LYS A 113 -0.95 14.50 -14.38
N ASP A 114 -1.28 14.40 -15.67
CA ASP A 114 -0.45 13.70 -16.65
C ASP A 114 0.75 14.55 -17.11
N ALA A 115 1.61 13.97 -17.95
CA ALA A 115 2.79 14.64 -18.49
C ALA A 115 2.48 15.89 -19.34
N ASN A 116 1.24 16.04 -19.81
CA ASN A 116 0.78 17.21 -20.56
C ASN A 116 0.09 18.25 -19.68
N GLY A 117 -0.02 18.00 -18.37
CA GLY A 117 -0.69 18.86 -17.40
C GLY A 117 -2.21 18.66 -17.31
N ASN A 118 -2.78 17.65 -17.97
CA ASN A 118 -4.21 17.36 -17.86
C ASN A 118 -4.53 16.68 -16.54
N VAL A 119 -5.67 17.04 -15.95
CA VAL A 119 -6.16 16.40 -14.72
C VAL A 119 -6.61 14.98 -15.02
N VAL A 120 -6.12 14.03 -14.22
CA VAL A 120 -6.54 12.63 -14.25
C VAL A 120 -7.69 12.44 -13.26
N GLU A 121 -8.84 12.02 -13.75
CA GLU A 121 -10.04 11.85 -12.92
C GLU A 121 -9.93 10.66 -11.97
N PHE A 122 -10.35 10.86 -10.72
CA PHE A 122 -10.48 9.80 -9.74
C PHE A 122 -11.81 9.07 -9.93
N PRO A 123 -11.81 7.72 -9.83
CA PRO A 123 -13.02 6.93 -10.03
C PRO A 123 -14.06 7.22 -8.95
N ARG A 124 -15.34 7.14 -9.33
CA ARG A 124 -16.46 7.11 -8.39
C ARG A 124 -17.06 5.71 -8.36
N LEU A 125 -16.90 5.04 -7.22
CA LEU A 125 -17.53 3.74 -6.95
C LEU A 125 -19.04 3.89 -6.69
N SER A 126 -19.79 2.82 -6.93
CA SER A 126 -21.19 2.72 -6.49
C SER A 126 -21.29 2.74 -4.96
N ALA A 127 -22.45 3.11 -4.42
CA ALA A 127 -22.65 3.21 -2.96
C ALA A 127 -22.39 1.88 -2.21
N SER A 128 -22.77 0.74 -2.81
CA SER A 128 -22.46 -0.59 -2.25
C SER A 128 -20.96 -0.83 -2.21
N GLN A 129 -20.27 -0.66 -3.33
CA GLN A 129 -18.82 -0.86 -3.42
C GLN A 129 -18.06 0.08 -2.47
N LEU A 130 -18.52 1.33 -2.34
CA LEU A 130 -17.94 2.29 -1.40
C LEU A 130 -18.04 1.79 0.04
N THR A 131 -19.24 1.39 0.47
CA THR A 131 -19.50 0.95 1.84
C THR A 131 -18.72 -0.33 2.17
N ASP A 132 -18.74 -1.30 1.26
CA ASP A 132 -18.01 -2.56 1.40
C ASP A 132 -16.51 -2.31 1.48
N ASN A 133 -15.95 -1.49 0.58
CA ASN A 133 -14.53 -1.17 0.58
C ASN A 133 -14.09 -0.44 1.83
N ILE A 134 -14.80 0.61 2.27
CA ILE A 134 -14.40 1.40 3.45
C ILE A 134 -14.49 0.57 4.74
N THR A 135 -15.54 -0.25 4.88
CA THR A 135 -15.73 -1.09 6.07
C THR A 135 -14.61 -2.13 6.20
N ASP A 136 -14.31 -2.82 5.09
CA ASP A 136 -13.23 -3.82 5.05
C ASP A 136 -11.86 -3.13 5.23
N LEU A 137 -11.64 -1.97 4.60
CA LEU A 137 -10.39 -1.21 4.73
C LEU A 137 -10.12 -0.75 6.15
N THR A 138 -11.14 -0.31 6.89
CA THR A 138 -10.99 0.10 8.29
C THR A 138 -10.49 -1.07 9.15
N THR A 139 -11.09 -2.25 8.96
CA THR A 139 -10.67 -3.46 9.67
C THR A 139 -9.26 -3.88 9.26
N ARG A 140 -8.94 -3.80 7.97
CA ARG A 140 -7.62 -4.16 7.45
C ARG A 140 -6.51 -3.20 7.89
N ASN A 141 -6.79 -1.90 7.96
CA ASN A 141 -5.87 -0.89 8.51
C ASN A 141 -5.49 -1.24 9.95
N PHE A 142 -6.48 -1.60 10.79
CA PHE A 142 -6.24 -2.04 12.15
C PHE A 142 -5.30 -3.26 12.22
N PHE A 143 -5.55 -4.29 11.41
CA PHE A 143 -4.68 -5.47 11.37
C PHE A 143 -3.29 -5.18 10.79
N ALA A 144 -3.18 -4.36 9.75
CA ALA A 144 -1.90 -3.95 9.18
C ALA A 144 -1.04 -3.25 10.24
N LYS A 145 -1.63 -2.34 11.02
CA LYS A 145 -0.96 -1.71 12.16
C LYS A 145 -0.49 -2.72 13.19
N LYS A 146 -1.33 -3.69 13.58
CA LYS A 146 -0.93 -4.73 14.53
C LYS A 146 0.27 -5.55 14.05
N LEU A 147 0.24 -5.98 12.79
CA LEU A 147 1.33 -6.76 12.20
C LEU A 147 2.64 -5.97 12.12
N ILE A 148 2.59 -4.67 11.81
CA ILE A 148 3.80 -3.86 11.61
C ILE A 148 4.32 -3.25 12.92
N LEU A 149 3.43 -2.74 13.78
CA LEU A 149 3.78 -1.93 14.94
C LEU A 149 3.81 -2.72 16.25
N GLU A 150 2.93 -3.71 16.39
CA GLU A 150 2.64 -4.38 17.67
C GLU A 150 3.03 -5.86 17.67
N ASN A 151 3.73 -6.37 16.65
CA ASN A 151 4.02 -7.80 16.55
C ASN A 151 4.97 -8.36 17.64
N GLU A 152 5.60 -7.49 18.42
CA GLU A 152 6.35 -7.86 19.62
C GLU A 152 5.44 -8.00 20.84
N THR A 153 4.44 -7.13 20.98
CA THR A 153 3.63 -6.95 22.19
C THR A 153 2.25 -7.59 22.11
N ASP A 154 1.66 -7.69 20.92
CA ASP A 154 0.36 -8.32 20.68
C ASP A 154 0.55 -9.80 20.35
N LEU A 155 0.06 -10.68 21.23
CA LEU A 155 0.21 -12.13 21.08
C LEU A 155 -0.46 -12.66 19.81
N LYS A 156 -1.59 -12.09 19.38
CA LYS A 156 -2.28 -12.54 18.16
C LYS A 156 -1.47 -12.18 16.92
N ALA A 157 -0.93 -10.97 16.85
CA ALA A 157 -0.04 -10.54 15.78
C ALA A 157 1.21 -11.43 15.73
N LYS A 158 1.84 -11.69 16.88
CA LYS A 158 3.01 -12.58 16.96
C LYS A 158 2.70 -14.00 16.49
N ILE A 159 1.54 -14.56 16.87
CA ILE A 159 1.09 -15.88 16.38
C ILE A 159 0.89 -15.86 14.86
N MET A 160 0.28 -14.82 14.30
CA MET A 160 0.11 -14.66 12.85
C MET A 160 1.44 -14.58 12.11
N LEU A 161 2.50 -14.10 12.76
CA LEU A 161 3.87 -14.09 12.23
C LEU A 161 4.66 -15.40 12.49
N GLY A 162 4.00 -16.46 12.92
CA GLY A 162 4.65 -17.74 13.21
C GLY A 162 5.41 -17.75 14.54
N ASN A 163 4.89 -17.04 15.54
CA ASN A 163 5.48 -16.86 16.86
C ASN A 163 6.85 -16.14 16.85
N ARG A 164 7.13 -15.37 15.80
CA ARG A 164 8.33 -14.55 15.65
C ARG A 164 7.97 -13.06 15.67
N THR A 165 8.94 -12.25 16.04
CA THR A 165 8.89 -10.79 15.91
C THR A 165 9.69 -10.41 14.67
N ILE A 166 9.14 -9.52 13.85
CA ILE A 166 9.77 -9.03 12.62
C ILE A 166 9.91 -7.52 12.76
N ASP A 167 11.13 -7.03 12.59
CA ASP A 167 11.40 -5.60 12.52
C ASP A 167 11.28 -5.13 11.07
N PHE A 168 10.18 -4.45 10.76
CA PHE A 168 9.93 -3.89 9.44
C PHE A 168 10.68 -2.57 9.18
N GLY A 169 11.44 -2.07 10.16
CA GLY A 169 12.16 -0.80 10.09
C GLY A 169 11.27 0.42 10.37
N GLU A 170 11.89 1.54 10.75
CA GLU A 170 11.16 2.73 11.20
C GLU A 170 10.32 3.38 10.09
N ASP A 171 10.74 3.33 8.83
CA ASP A 171 9.97 3.91 7.73
C ASP A 171 8.64 3.17 7.50
N ALA A 172 8.65 1.83 7.56
CA ALA A 172 7.44 1.02 7.49
C ALA A 172 6.51 1.32 8.67
N ARG A 173 7.08 1.46 9.87
CA ARG A 173 6.34 1.82 11.09
C ARG A 173 5.74 3.22 10.97
N ALA A 174 6.51 4.20 10.51
CA ALA A 174 6.05 5.57 10.30
C ALA A 174 4.90 5.64 9.27
N ALA A 175 4.98 4.87 8.19
CA ALA A 175 3.88 4.75 7.24
C ALA A 175 2.65 4.08 7.87
N ALA A 176 2.82 2.98 8.60
CA ALA A 176 1.71 2.29 9.27
C ALA A 176 1.00 3.15 10.34
N ARG A 177 1.73 4.04 11.03
CA ARG A 177 1.11 5.02 11.96
C ARG A 177 0.16 6.01 11.26
N LYS A 178 0.28 6.21 9.95
CA LYS A 178 -0.62 7.07 9.16
C LYS A 178 -1.91 6.39 8.72
N LEU A 179 -2.08 5.08 9.00
CA LEU A 179 -3.32 4.35 8.74
C LEU A 179 -4.44 4.66 9.76
N ASP A 180 -4.15 5.53 10.74
CA ASP A 180 -5.09 6.07 11.73
C ASP A 180 -6.05 7.11 11.18
#